data_AF-A0A1A9HPA2-F1
#
_entry.id   AF-A0A1A9HPA2-F1
#
_cell.length_a   1.000
_cell.length_b   1.000
_cell.length_c   1.000
_cell.angle_alpha   90.00
_cell.angle_beta   90.00
_cell.angle_gamma   90.00
#
_symmetry.space_group_name_H-M   'P 1'
#
loop_
_entity.id
_entity.type
_entity.pdbx_description
1 polymer ?
#
loop_
_entity_poly.entity_id
_entity_poly.type
_entity_poly.pdbx_seq_one_letter_code
_entity_poly.pdbx_strand_id
1 'polypeptide(L)'
;MAYTIYVDGKISADGNFADCTYSLNYDGSDPIAGSELHIPVNAGECVFTQGENTDLLLIGATFKTIGSTPGMNASNFAPANDENSVSFVMPANTITKGVVLLFSTPGVVENLYPSSDPQVINDQPTC
;
A
#
# COMPACT_ATOMS: atom_id res chain seq x y z
N MET A 1 7.01 13.08 -9.65
CA MET A 1 6.14 12.04 -10.26
C MET A 1 5.67 11.16 -9.10
N ALA A 2 4.53 10.49 -9.27
CA ALA A 2 4.01 9.54 -8.31
C ALA A 2 3.28 8.45 -9.09
N TYR A 3 3.32 7.21 -8.59
CA TYR A 3 2.56 6.10 -9.13
C TYR A 3 1.49 5.70 -8.13
N THR A 4 0.23 5.80 -8.54
CA THR A 4 -0.93 5.55 -7.68
C THR A 4 -1.46 4.14 -7.89
N ILE A 5 -1.70 3.45 -6.78
CA ILE A 5 -2.36 2.15 -6.73
C ILE A 5 -3.58 2.31 -5.83
N TYR A 6 -4.74 1.92 -6.33
CA TYR A 6 -5.98 1.88 -5.55
C TYR A 6 -6.04 0.57 -4.78
N VAL A 7 -6.42 0.64 -3.50
CA VAL A 7 -6.53 -0.52 -2.62
C VAL A 7 -7.91 -0.59 -1.99
N ASP A 8 -8.55 -1.74 -2.16
CA ASP A 8 -9.74 -2.13 -1.42
C ASP A 8 -9.36 -3.08 -0.30
N GLY A 9 -9.69 -2.74 0.95
CA GLY A 9 -9.44 -3.54 2.14
C GLY A 9 -10.74 -4.08 2.73
N LYS A 10 -10.77 -5.38 3.00
CA LYS A 10 -11.88 -6.06 3.70
C LYS A 10 -11.36 -6.85 4.88
N ILE A 11 -12.18 -7.02 5.91
CA ILE A 11 -11.81 -7.87 7.04
C ILE A 11 -11.65 -9.31 6.52
N SER A 12 -10.49 -9.91 6.78
CA SER A 12 -10.20 -11.28 6.39
C SER A 12 -11.13 -12.28 7.08
N ALA A 13 -11.23 -13.49 6.52
CA ALA A 13 -12.12 -14.52 7.05
C ALA A 13 -11.82 -14.93 8.52
N ASP A 14 -10.59 -14.73 9.00
CA ASP A 14 -10.19 -14.98 10.38
C ASP A 14 -10.40 -13.77 11.31
N GLY A 15 -10.81 -12.62 10.77
CA GLY A 15 -11.14 -11.41 11.52
C GLY A 15 -9.96 -10.56 11.98
N ASN A 16 -8.72 -10.92 11.62
CA ASN A 16 -7.51 -10.28 12.19
C ASN A 16 -6.74 -9.40 11.20
N PHE A 17 -6.92 -9.61 9.90
CA PHE A 17 -6.16 -8.95 8.84
C PHE A 17 -7.08 -8.20 7.88
N ALA A 18 -6.47 -7.40 7.02
CA ALA A 18 -7.13 -6.85 5.84
C ALA A 18 -6.78 -7.72 4.63
N ASP A 19 -7.79 -8.32 4.01
CA ASP A 19 -7.70 -8.89 2.68
C ASP A 19 -7.73 -7.72 1.68
N CYS A 20 -6.60 -7.52 0.98
CA CYS A 20 -6.44 -6.39 0.06
C CYS A 20 -6.56 -6.83 -1.39
N THR A 21 -7.27 -6.03 -2.19
CA THR A 21 -7.24 -6.08 -3.66
C THR A 21 -6.65 -4.79 -4.19
N TYR A 22 -5.75 -4.89 -5.17
CA TYR A 22 -5.06 -3.74 -5.75
C TYR A 22 -5.52 -3.52 -7.19
N SER A 23 -5.59 -2.26 -7.61
CA SER A 23 -5.98 -1.88 -8.97
C SER A 23 -5.35 -0.57 -9.42
N LEU A 24 -5.32 -0.34 -10.73
CA LEU A 24 -4.82 0.91 -11.32
C LEU A 24 -5.90 2.00 -11.44
N ASN A 25 -7.18 1.63 -11.29
CA ASN A 25 -8.32 2.53 -11.39
C ASN A 25 -9.13 2.53 -10.09
N TYR A 26 -9.73 3.67 -9.76
CA TYR A 26 -10.54 3.85 -8.54
C TYR A 26 -11.70 2.86 -8.41
N ASP A 27 -12.33 2.51 -9.54
CA ASP A 27 -13.48 1.61 -9.61
C ASP A 27 -13.13 0.11 -9.55
N GLY A 28 -11.82 -0.22 -9.53
CA GLY A 28 -11.33 -1.60 -9.54
C GLY A 28 -11.33 -2.29 -10.91
N SER A 29 -11.59 -1.57 -12.01
CA SER A 29 -11.73 -2.15 -13.36
C SER A 29 -10.43 -2.71 -13.97
N ASP A 30 -9.26 -2.32 -13.44
CA ASP A 30 -7.93 -2.79 -13.86
C ASP A 30 -7.17 -3.40 -12.67
N PRO A 31 -7.50 -4.63 -12.25
CA PRO A 31 -6.94 -5.25 -11.07
C PRO A 31 -5.50 -5.72 -11.30
N ILE A 32 -4.66 -5.50 -10.30
CA ILE A 32 -3.29 -6.03 -10.26
C ILE A 32 -3.37 -7.40 -9.57
N ALA A 33 -2.89 -8.43 -10.25
CA ALA A 33 -2.92 -9.79 -9.72
C ALA A 33 -1.85 -9.99 -8.62
N GLY A 34 -2.27 -10.50 -7.46
CA GLY A 34 -1.39 -10.84 -6.36
C GLY A 34 -0.95 -9.64 -5.53
N SER A 35 0.16 -9.80 -4.81
CA SER A 35 0.70 -8.80 -3.87
C SER A 35 2.07 -8.26 -4.28
N GLU A 36 2.57 -8.64 -5.45
CA GLU A 36 3.78 -8.08 -6.07
C GLU A 36 3.37 -6.95 -7.02
N LEU A 37 3.72 -5.72 -6.65
CA LEU A 37 3.29 -4.50 -7.31
C LEU A 37 4.48 -3.86 -8.02
N HIS A 38 4.41 -3.81 -9.34
CA HIS A 38 5.48 -3.31 -10.19
C HIS A 38 5.21 -1.86 -10.61
N ILE A 39 6.13 -0.95 -10.32
CA ILE A 39 6.03 0.47 -10.65
C ILE A 39 7.23 0.93 -11.50
N PRO A 40 7.12 2.06 -12.23
CA PRO A 40 8.24 2.64 -12.97
C PRO A 40 9.44 2.97 -12.08
N VAL A 41 10.67 2.69 -12.55
CA VAL A 41 11.91 2.96 -11.79
C VAL A 41 12.09 4.44 -11.42
N ASN A 42 11.52 5.35 -12.19
CA ASN A 42 11.58 6.80 -11.98
C ASN A 42 10.27 7.38 -11.38
N ALA A 43 9.36 6.54 -10.89
CA ALA A 43 8.10 6.99 -10.31
C ALA A 43 8.33 8.01 -9.18
N GLY A 44 9.44 7.89 -8.44
CA GLY A 44 9.83 8.78 -7.35
C GLY A 44 9.05 8.54 -6.06
N GLU A 45 7.75 8.28 -6.17
CA GLU A 45 6.86 7.95 -5.05
C GLU A 45 5.88 6.85 -5.46
N CYS A 46 5.58 5.96 -4.51
CA CYS A 46 4.45 5.04 -4.59
C CYS A 46 3.35 5.58 -3.68
N VAL A 47 2.12 5.64 -4.19
CA VAL A 47 0.94 6.09 -3.46
C VAL A 47 -0.05 4.95 -3.41
N PHE A 48 -0.47 4.55 -2.21
CA PHE A 48 -1.67 3.74 -2.05
C PHE A 48 -2.81 4.66 -1.64
N THR A 49 -3.91 4.59 -2.37
CA THR A 49 -5.12 5.37 -2.08
C THR A 49 -6.30 4.43 -2.01
N GLN A 50 -7.34 4.85 -1.29
CA GLN A 50 -8.52 4.04 -1.07
C GLN A 50 -9.30 3.82 -2.38
N GLY A 51 -9.64 2.56 -2.67
CA GLY A 51 -10.53 2.22 -3.79
C GLY A 51 -12.01 2.45 -3.44
N GLU A 52 -12.86 2.39 -4.47
CA GLU A 52 -14.31 2.62 -4.32
C GLU A 52 -15.01 1.53 -3.48
N ASN A 53 -14.49 0.30 -3.49
CA ASN A 53 -15.19 -0.88 -2.99
C ASN A 53 -14.64 -1.39 -1.65
N THR A 54 -13.86 -0.56 -0.94
CA THR A 54 -13.29 -0.91 0.36
C THR A 54 -14.35 -0.89 1.46
N ASP A 55 -14.23 -1.83 2.40
CA ASP A 55 -15.04 -1.84 3.62
C ASP A 55 -14.28 -1.18 4.80
N LEU A 56 -12.97 -0.99 4.66
CA LEU A 56 -12.08 -0.42 5.67
C LEU A 56 -11.42 0.88 5.19
N LEU A 57 -11.08 1.76 6.13
CA LEU A 57 -10.34 3.00 5.86
C LEU A 57 -8.84 2.75 5.97
N LEU A 58 -8.08 3.20 4.97
CA LEU A 58 -6.62 3.21 5.04
C LEU A 58 -6.15 4.33 5.96
N ILE A 59 -5.39 4.00 7.00
CA ILE A 59 -4.94 4.95 8.03
C ILE A 59 -3.42 5.14 8.07
N GLY A 60 -2.68 4.27 7.42
CA GLY A 60 -1.23 4.37 7.36
C GLY A 60 -0.58 3.16 6.72
N ALA A 61 0.74 3.23 6.61
CA ALA A 61 1.56 2.13 6.14
C ALA A 61 2.90 2.11 6.89
N THR A 62 3.44 0.93 7.06
CA THR A 62 4.85 0.73 7.39
C THR A 62 5.56 0.10 6.20
N PHE A 63 6.82 0.43 5.95
CA PHE A 63 7.54 -0.13 4.81
C PHE A 63 9.03 -0.31 5.07
N LYS A 64 9.64 -1.33 4.49
CA LYS A 64 11.09 -1.53 4.60
C LYS A 64 11.65 -2.14 3.33
N THR A 65 12.84 -1.71 2.94
CA THR A 65 13.56 -2.35 1.84
C THR A 65 13.94 -3.78 2.22
N ILE A 66 13.54 -4.76 1.41
CA ILE A 66 13.85 -6.17 1.62
C ILE A 66 15.37 -6.37 1.50
N GLY A 67 15.94 -7.19 2.39
CA GLY A 67 17.39 -7.43 2.48
C GLY A 67 18.18 -6.36 3.24
N SER A 68 17.52 -5.28 3.72
CA SER A 68 18.15 -4.29 4.60
C SER A 68 18.14 -4.71 6.07
N THR A 69 18.92 -4.04 6.90
CA THR A 69 18.96 -4.29 8.36
C THR A 69 17.56 -4.17 8.99
N PRO A 70 17.11 -5.17 9.76
CA PRO A 70 15.84 -5.11 10.46
C PRO A 70 15.75 -3.90 11.39
N GLY A 71 14.61 -3.20 11.35
CA GLY A 71 14.34 -2.08 12.26
C GLY A 71 13.37 -1.08 11.67
N MET A 72 12.52 -0.55 12.54
CA MET A 72 11.49 0.44 12.22
C MET A 72 11.76 1.75 12.97
N ASN A 73 11.45 2.88 12.33
CA ASN A 73 11.52 4.22 12.87
C ASN A 73 10.56 5.14 12.07
N ALA A 74 10.45 6.41 12.47
CA ALA A 74 9.51 7.34 11.83
C ALA A 74 9.72 7.51 10.30
N SER A 75 10.92 7.29 9.76
CA SER A 75 11.19 7.40 8.31
C SER A 75 10.63 6.26 7.46
N ASN A 76 10.17 5.17 8.09
CA ASN A 76 9.56 4.01 7.44
C ASN A 76 8.11 3.79 7.89
N PHE A 77 7.48 4.84 8.42
CA PHE A 77 6.05 4.91 8.66
C PHE A 77 5.48 6.07 7.83
N ALA A 78 4.41 5.81 7.09
CA ALA A 78 3.67 6.80 6.30
C ALA A 78 2.23 6.85 6.83
N PRO A 79 1.83 7.90 7.56
CA PRO A 79 0.43 8.09 7.93
C PRO A 79 -0.42 8.37 6.68
N ALA A 80 -1.69 7.98 6.70
CA ALA A 80 -2.61 8.40 5.66
C ALA A 80 -2.94 9.90 5.80
N ASN A 81 -3.19 10.57 4.67
CA ASN A 81 -3.72 11.93 4.63
C ASN A 81 -5.25 11.95 4.83
N ASP A 82 -5.86 13.14 4.73
CA ASP A 82 -7.30 13.35 4.87
C ASP A 82 -8.15 12.65 3.77
N GLU A 83 -7.50 12.15 2.71
CA GLU A 83 -8.10 11.40 1.61
C GLU A 83 -7.79 9.89 1.72
N ASN A 84 -7.43 9.41 2.92
CA ASN A 84 -7.08 8.01 3.18
C ASN A 84 -6.01 7.47 2.23
N SER A 85 -5.03 8.31 1.89
CA SER A 85 -3.94 7.97 0.98
C SER A 85 -2.60 8.01 1.71
N VAL A 86 -1.77 7.00 1.48
CA VAL A 86 -0.40 6.90 2.02
C VAL A 86 0.59 7.02 0.87
N SER A 87 1.68 7.73 1.08
CA SER A 87 2.76 7.84 0.09
C SER A 87 4.12 7.60 0.72
N PHE A 88 5.03 7.05 -0.07
CA PHE A 88 6.42 6.92 0.32
C PHE A 88 7.35 6.97 -0.89
N VAL A 89 8.56 7.50 -0.66
CA VAL A 89 9.57 7.68 -1.70
C VAL A 89 10.13 6.35 -2.17
N MET A 90 10.23 6.20 -3.49
CA MET A 90 10.91 5.10 -4.18
C MET A 90 12.13 5.66 -4.90
N PRO A 91 13.35 5.14 -4.64
CA PRO A 91 14.56 5.69 -5.22
C PRO A 91 14.66 5.34 -6.71
N ALA A 92 15.56 6.01 -7.45
CA ALA A 92 15.72 5.79 -8.90
C ALA A 92 16.56 4.53 -9.26
N ASN A 93 16.65 3.56 -8.36
CA ASN A 93 17.33 2.28 -8.54
C ASN A 93 16.39 1.14 -8.18
N THR A 94 16.51 0.01 -8.88
CA THR A 94 15.67 -1.17 -8.62
C THR A 94 15.88 -1.68 -7.20
N ILE A 95 14.79 -1.69 -6.43
CA ILE A 95 14.66 -2.20 -5.07
C ILE A 95 13.29 -2.86 -4.91
N THR A 96 13.18 -3.66 -3.85
CA THR A 96 11.90 -4.17 -3.38
C THR A 96 11.65 -3.64 -1.97
N LYS A 97 10.47 -3.09 -1.73
CA LYS A 97 9.98 -2.76 -0.39
C LYS A 97 8.88 -3.74 0.01
N GLY A 98 9.02 -4.34 1.18
CA GLY A 98 7.87 -4.92 1.87
C GLY A 98 7.09 -3.80 2.54
N VAL A 99 5.77 -3.77 2.34
CA VAL A 99 4.87 -2.73 2.81
C VAL A 99 3.76 -3.39 3.59
N VAL A 100 3.41 -2.87 4.75
CA VAL A 100 2.22 -3.30 5.51
C VAL A 100 1.28 -2.12 5.58
N LEU A 101 0.14 -2.23 4.91
CA LEU A 101 -0.94 -1.25 4.99
C LEU A 101 -1.74 -1.49 6.27
N LEU A 102 -2.14 -0.41 6.92
CA LEU A 102 -2.92 -0.44 8.16
C LEU A 102 -4.30 0.13 7.88
N PHE A 103 -5.32 -0.67 8.19
CA PHE A 103 -6.71 -0.31 8.00
C PHE A 103 -7.48 -0.24 9.32
N SER A 104 -8.58 0.51 9.32
CA SER A 104 -9.49 0.66 10.45
C SER A 104 -10.95 0.64 9.99
N THR A 105 -11.86 0.27 10.89
CA THR A 105 -13.30 0.40 10.65
C THR A 105 -13.70 1.88 10.46
N PRO A 106 -14.59 2.20 9.49
CA PRO A 106 -15.11 3.55 9.29
C PRO A 106 -15.91 4.06 10.50
N GLY A 107 -15.78 5.36 10.81
CA GLY A 107 -16.58 6.06 11.82
C GLY A 107 -16.18 5.82 13.28
N VAL A 108 -15.85 4.59 13.66
CA VAL A 108 -15.34 4.22 15.00
C VAL A 108 -14.21 3.22 14.83
N VAL A 109 -13.09 3.42 15.55
CA VAL A 109 -11.96 2.47 15.54
C VAL A 109 -12.28 1.30 16.47
N GLU A 110 -12.74 0.19 15.91
CA GLU A 110 -13.00 -1.04 16.67
C GLU A 110 -11.76 -1.93 16.75
N ASN A 111 -11.01 -2.01 15.64
CA ASN A 111 -9.76 -2.75 15.54
C ASN A 111 -8.87 -2.16 14.43
N LEU A 112 -7.60 -2.56 14.42
CA LEU A 112 -6.67 -2.29 13.33
C LEU A 112 -6.39 -3.57 12.54
N TYR A 113 -6.52 -3.49 11.23
CA TYR A 113 -6.39 -4.62 10.31
C TYR A 113 -5.14 -4.41 9.43
N PRO A 114 -4.01 -5.06 9.74
CA PRO A 114 -2.85 -5.02 8.86
C PRO A 114 -3.10 -5.87 7.59
N SER A 115 -2.60 -5.42 6.45
CA SER A 115 -2.58 -6.22 5.21
C SER A 115 -1.51 -7.32 5.27
N SER A 116 -1.61 -8.31 4.38
CA SER A 116 -0.55 -9.29 4.15
C SER A 116 0.56 -8.69 3.27
N ASP A 117 1.62 -8.17 3.90
CA ASP A 117 2.86 -7.58 3.35
C ASP A 117 2.97 -7.51 1.80
N PRO A 118 2.30 -6.60 1.08
CA PRO A 118 2.58 -6.37 -0.33
C PRO A 118 4.04 -6.01 -0.58
N GLN A 119 4.56 -6.45 -1.72
CA GLN A 119 5.88 -6.11 -2.20
C GLN A 119 5.77 -5.08 -3.31
N VAL A 120 6.39 -3.90 -3.13
CA VAL A 120 6.49 -2.88 -4.18
C VAL A 120 7.88 -2.93 -4.81
N ILE A 121 7.94 -3.14 -6.12
CA ILE A 121 9.15 -3.31 -6.91
C ILE A 121 9.18 -2.20 -7.97
N ASN A 122 10.26 -1.42 -8.04
CA ASN A 122 10.44 -0.36 -9.04
C ASN A 122 11.36 -0.81 -10.19
N ASP A 123 10.88 -1.75 -11.00
CA ASP A 123 11.61 -2.39 -12.09
C ASP A 123 11.05 -2.11 -13.48
N GLN A 124 9.89 -1.44 -13.59
CA GLN A 124 9.29 -1.16 -14.89
C GLN A 124 10.06 -0.04 -15.61
N PRO A 125 10.22 -0.16 -16.94
CA PRO A 125 10.77 0.92 -17.76
C PRO A 125 9.88 2.16 -17.70
N THR A 126 10.47 3.32 -17.98
CA THR A 126 9.75 4.59 -18.05
C THR A 126 8.88 4.59 -19.30
N CYS A 127 7.56 4.65 -19.15
CA CYS A 127 6.66 4.95 -20.27
C CYS A 127 6.74 6.42 -20.67
#